data_AF-A0A4V2NWM8-F1
#
_entry.id   AF-A0A4V2NWM8-F1
#
_cell.length_a   1.000
_cell.length_b   1.000
_cell.length_c   1.000
_cell.angle_alpha   90.00
_cell.angle_beta   90.00
_cell.angle_gamma   90.00
#
_symmetry.space_group_name_H-M   'P 1'
#
loop_
_entity.id
_entity.type
_entity.pdbx_description
1 polymer ?
#
loop_
_entity_poly.entity_id
_entity_poly.type
_entity_poly.pdbx_seq_one_letter_code
_entity_poly.pdbx_strand_id
1 'polypeptide(L)'
;MDALSIFARQVRNRSAENERVMKVLARMGAAGQMIAVLRQELDSTVRVVYLLAQEEPRRTELIEASVSGVRWKKANSKAPVTDKEMVDLGNTLEGWCRSVYKFGCAFIHLSNMHDYNDRDPLSLISNEEREEIIRHCRAYHGGPNNATPTFSDLIPYIPKAFFKVSANLDCYLESLERGDNLDHVL
;
A
#
# COMPACT_ATOMS: atom_id res chain seq x y z
N MET A 1 21.11 -14.95 -11.63
CA MET A 1 20.37 -13.83 -11.01
C MET A 1 19.75 -14.41 -9.77
N ASP A 2 20.14 -13.91 -8.61
CA ASP A 2 19.65 -14.37 -7.31
C ASP A 2 18.15 -14.02 -7.13
N ALA A 3 17.49 -14.66 -6.15
CA ALA A 3 16.05 -14.50 -5.95
C ALA A 3 15.65 -13.07 -5.58
N LEU A 4 16.51 -12.33 -4.84
CA LEU A 4 16.25 -10.95 -4.43
C LEU A 4 16.24 -10.01 -5.63
N SER A 5 17.20 -10.11 -6.55
CA SER A 5 17.21 -9.30 -7.76
C SER A 5 16.04 -9.60 -8.70
N ILE A 6 15.56 -10.84 -8.76
CA ILE A 6 14.33 -11.20 -9.50
C ILE A 6 13.11 -10.56 -8.83
N PHE A 7 12.98 -10.70 -7.51
CA PHE A 7 11.87 -10.14 -6.73
C PHE A 7 11.79 -8.63 -6.87
N ALA A 8 12.89 -7.91 -6.63
CA ALA A 8 12.93 -6.46 -6.72
C ALA A 8 12.54 -5.97 -8.13
N ARG A 9 13.02 -6.64 -9.19
CA ARG A 9 12.61 -6.35 -10.57
C ARG A 9 11.12 -6.59 -10.81
N GLN A 10 10.54 -7.67 -10.29
CA GLN A 10 9.11 -7.93 -10.42
C GLN A 10 8.27 -6.82 -9.77
N VAL A 11 8.67 -6.38 -8.58
CA VAL A 11 7.98 -5.29 -7.86
C VAL A 11 8.12 -3.97 -8.60
N ARG A 12 9.33 -3.59 -9.04
CA ARG A 12 9.55 -2.34 -9.81
C ARG A 12 8.78 -2.33 -11.13
N ASN A 13 8.76 -3.45 -11.87
CA ASN A 13 8.00 -3.55 -13.11
C ASN A 13 6.50 -3.36 -12.89
N ARG A 14 5.94 -3.96 -11.84
CA ARG A 14 4.54 -3.80 -11.45
C ARG A 14 4.24 -2.35 -11.05
N SER A 15 5.08 -1.73 -10.23
CA SER A 15 4.94 -0.33 -9.83
C SER A 15 4.94 0.62 -11.04
N ALA A 16 5.88 0.43 -11.97
CA ALA A 16 5.95 1.23 -13.21
C ALA A 16 4.71 1.05 -14.11
N GLU A 17 4.12 -0.14 -14.14
CA GLU A 17 2.85 -0.37 -14.84
C GLU A 17 1.69 0.34 -14.15
N ASN A 18 1.56 0.18 -12.83
CA ASN A 18 0.55 0.87 -12.03
C ASN A 18 0.64 2.38 -12.19
N GLU A 19 1.85 2.96 -12.25
CA GLU A 19 2.06 4.39 -12.45
C GLU A 19 1.50 4.88 -13.79
N ARG A 20 1.75 4.13 -14.87
CA ARG A 20 1.19 4.45 -16.20
C ARG A 20 -0.32 4.38 -16.18
N VAL A 21 -0.89 3.34 -15.56
CA VAL A 21 -2.35 3.16 -15.44
C VAL A 21 -2.96 4.29 -14.60
N MET A 22 -2.38 4.63 -13.45
CA MET A 22 -2.83 5.73 -12.59
C MET A 22 -2.93 7.05 -13.34
N LYS A 23 -1.92 7.40 -14.15
CA LYS A 23 -1.94 8.63 -14.98
C LYS A 23 -3.10 8.63 -15.99
N VAL A 24 -3.41 7.49 -16.60
CA VAL A 24 -4.54 7.37 -17.54
C VAL A 24 -5.87 7.49 -16.82
N LEU A 25 -6.04 6.76 -15.71
CA LEU A 25 -7.28 6.77 -14.92
C LEU A 25 -7.58 8.15 -14.33
N ALA A 26 -6.55 8.87 -13.88
CA ALA A 26 -6.68 10.24 -13.39
C ALA A 26 -7.19 11.20 -14.47
N ARG A 27 -6.71 11.06 -15.71
CA ARG A 27 -7.21 11.86 -16.85
C ARG A 27 -8.65 11.52 -17.21
N MET A 28 -9.04 10.27 -17.04
CA MET A 28 -10.41 9.80 -17.30
C MET A 28 -11.39 10.12 -16.17
N GLY A 29 -10.90 10.57 -15.00
CA GLY A 29 -11.75 10.77 -13.81
C GLY A 29 -12.27 9.47 -13.19
N ALA A 30 -11.64 8.33 -13.47
CA ALA A 30 -12.12 7.00 -13.04
C ALA A 30 -11.70 6.71 -11.58
N ALA A 31 -12.29 7.42 -10.61
CA ALA A 31 -11.86 7.41 -9.20
C ALA A 31 -11.84 6.02 -8.56
N GLY A 32 -12.88 5.21 -8.75
CA GLY A 32 -12.91 3.83 -8.23
C GLY A 32 -11.77 2.96 -8.78
N GLN A 33 -11.36 3.17 -10.03
CA GLN A 33 -10.22 2.46 -10.62
C GLN A 33 -8.88 3.01 -10.12
N MET A 34 -8.76 4.31 -9.90
CA MET A 34 -7.57 4.88 -9.26
C MET A 34 -7.33 4.27 -7.88
N ILE A 35 -8.40 4.09 -7.10
CA ILE A 35 -8.35 3.41 -5.81
C ILE A 35 -7.87 1.97 -5.95
N ALA A 36 -8.40 1.23 -6.92
CA ALA A 36 -7.99 -0.15 -7.15
C ALA A 36 -6.49 -0.25 -7.46
N VAL A 37 -5.94 0.66 -8.26
CA VAL A 37 -4.50 0.71 -8.57
C VAL A 37 -3.68 1.14 -7.36
N LEU A 38 -4.14 2.14 -6.60
CA LEU A 38 -3.50 2.54 -5.34
C LEU A 38 -3.42 1.37 -4.34
N ARG A 39 -4.49 0.57 -4.22
CA ARG A 39 -4.49 -0.64 -3.39
C ARG A 39 -3.42 -1.64 -3.83
N GLN A 40 -3.26 -1.86 -5.13
CA GLN A 40 -2.22 -2.76 -5.65
C GLN A 40 -0.80 -2.29 -5.32
N GLU A 41 -0.60 -0.98 -5.27
CA GLU A 41 0.67 -0.37 -4.88
C GLU A 41 0.93 -0.56 -3.38
N LEU A 42 -0.08 -0.26 -2.56
CA LEU A 42 -0.04 -0.48 -1.10
C LEU A 42 0.23 -1.94 -0.76
N ASP A 43 -0.41 -2.90 -1.43
CA ASP A 43 -0.15 -4.34 -1.25
C ASP A 43 1.32 -4.70 -1.51
N SER A 44 1.95 -4.03 -2.49
CA SER A 44 3.37 -4.23 -2.80
C SER A 44 4.27 -3.65 -1.69
N THR A 45 3.98 -2.43 -1.23
CA THR A 45 4.66 -1.79 -0.09
C THR A 45 4.59 -2.65 1.17
N VAL A 46 3.39 -3.13 1.51
CA VAL A 46 3.15 -3.97 2.69
C VAL A 46 4.00 -5.24 2.67
N ARG A 47 4.12 -5.88 1.51
CA ARG A 47 4.96 -7.09 1.36
C ARG A 47 6.44 -6.79 1.55
N VAL A 48 6.95 -5.69 0.96
CA VAL A 48 8.36 -5.32 1.11
C VAL A 48 8.68 -4.95 2.56
N VAL A 49 7.80 -4.18 3.22
CA VAL A 49 7.94 -3.85 4.64
C VAL A 49 7.91 -5.11 5.52
N TYR A 50 7.03 -6.07 5.23
CA TYR A 50 7.01 -7.35 5.94
C TYR A 50 8.33 -8.11 5.78
N LEU A 51 8.94 -8.12 4.59
CA LEU A 51 10.24 -8.75 4.34
C LEU A 51 11.38 -8.07 5.13
N LEU A 52 11.39 -6.73 5.17
CA LEU A 52 12.35 -5.95 5.96
C LEU A 52 12.23 -6.23 7.47
N ALA A 53 11.05 -6.61 7.95
CA ALA A 53 10.83 -7.02 9.34
C ALA A 53 11.27 -8.46 9.64
N GLN A 54 11.63 -9.26 8.63
CA GLN A 54 12.12 -10.62 8.84
C GLN A 54 13.64 -10.63 8.94
N GLU A 55 14.16 -11.38 9.90
CA GLU A 55 15.59 -11.71 9.98
C GLU A 55 15.97 -12.79 8.95
N GLU A 56 17.25 -12.91 8.63
CA GLU A 56 17.76 -14.08 7.89
C GLU A 56 17.73 -15.35 8.78
N PRO A 57 17.51 -16.56 8.21
CA PRO A 57 17.35 -16.89 6.79
C PRO A 57 15.91 -16.74 6.26
N ARG A 58 15.00 -16.28 7.13
CA ARG A 58 13.55 -16.29 6.88
C ARG A 58 13.17 -15.34 5.76
N ARG A 59 13.80 -14.17 5.68
CA ARG A 59 13.63 -13.22 4.58
C ARG A 59 13.93 -13.87 3.23
N THR A 60 15.07 -14.55 3.11
CA THR A 60 15.46 -15.26 1.89
C THR A 60 14.40 -16.30 1.49
N GLU A 61 13.92 -17.12 2.42
CA GLU A 61 12.86 -18.12 2.16
C GLU A 61 11.60 -17.49 1.53
N LEU A 62 11.15 -16.35 2.06
CA LEU A 62 9.97 -15.65 1.57
C LEU A 62 10.17 -15.01 0.19
N ILE A 63 11.37 -14.50 -0.07
CA ILE A 63 11.75 -13.97 -1.39
C ILE A 63 11.73 -15.12 -2.41
N GLU A 64 12.34 -16.26 -2.09
CA GLU A 64 12.33 -17.45 -2.94
C GLU A 64 10.92 -17.97 -3.23
N ALA A 65 10.06 -17.98 -2.20
CA ALA A 65 8.66 -18.34 -2.37
C ALA A 65 7.93 -17.38 -3.34
N SER A 66 8.19 -16.07 -3.23
CA SER A 66 7.59 -15.05 -4.11
C SER A 66 7.95 -15.27 -5.57
N VAL A 67 9.24 -15.46 -5.86
CA VAL A 67 9.71 -15.64 -7.25
C VAL A 67 9.29 -16.97 -7.85
N SER A 68 9.05 -17.98 -7.00
CA SER A 68 8.60 -19.32 -7.41
C SER A 68 7.07 -19.46 -7.48
N GLY A 69 6.31 -18.40 -7.19
CA GLY A 69 4.84 -18.44 -7.18
C GLY A 69 4.25 -19.27 -6.02
N VAL A 70 5.02 -19.50 -4.96
CA VAL A 70 4.61 -20.24 -3.76
C VAL A 70 4.08 -19.27 -2.72
N ARG A 71 2.98 -19.64 -2.04
CA ARG A 71 2.44 -18.85 -0.94
C ARG A 71 3.41 -18.79 0.23
N TRP A 72 3.55 -17.61 0.83
CA TRP A 72 4.26 -17.43 2.09
C TRP A 72 3.61 -18.27 3.18
N LYS A 73 4.40 -19.05 3.90
CA LYS A 73 3.98 -19.87 5.05
C LYS A 73 4.57 -19.29 6.31
N LYS A 74 3.88 -19.31 7.44
CA LYS A 74 4.37 -18.82 8.74
C LYS A 74 5.63 -19.59 9.17
N ALA A 75 6.45 -18.96 10.00
CA ALA A 75 7.62 -19.61 10.59
C ALA A 75 7.22 -20.92 11.28
N ASN A 76 7.95 -22.01 11.00
CA ASN A 76 7.74 -23.33 11.58
C ASN A 76 6.33 -23.93 11.40
N SER A 77 5.56 -23.47 10.40
CA SER A 77 4.19 -23.94 10.17
C SER A 77 3.89 -24.05 8.68
N LYS A 78 2.94 -24.94 8.33
CA LYS A 78 2.40 -25.03 6.97
C LYS A 78 1.30 -23.98 6.71
N ALA A 79 0.86 -23.27 7.75
CA ALA A 79 -0.17 -22.24 7.64
C ALA A 79 0.34 -21.07 6.81
N PRO A 80 -0.49 -20.44 5.96
CA PRO A 80 -0.10 -19.27 5.19
C PRO A 80 0.10 -18.04 6.09
N VAL A 81 1.02 -17.16 5.71
CA VAL A 81 1.02 -15.76 6.18
C VAL A 81 -0.24 -15.09 5.63
N THR A 82 -0.96 -14.37 6.48
CA THR A 82 -2.23 -13.74 6.11
C THR A 82 -2.06 -12.23 5.97
N ASP A 83 -2.95 -11.61 5.18
CA ASP A 83 -3.00 -10.14 5.06
C ASP A 83 -3.17 -9.48 6.44
N LYS A 84 -3.99 -10.11 7.32
CA LYS A 84 -4.14 -9.68 8.71
C LYS A 84 -2.80 -9.64 9.45
N GLU A 85 -1.94 -10.64 9.29
CA GLU A 85 -0.62 -10.67 9.96
C GLU A 85 0.29 -9.56 9.45
N MET A 86 0.26 -9.28 8.14
CA MET A 86 1.02 -8.16 7.57
C MET A 86 0.49 -6.81 8.08
N VAL A 87 -0.84 -6.66 8.19
CA VAL A 87 -1.50 -5.45 8.73
C VAL A 87 -1.25 -5.28 10.22
N ASP A 88 -1.30 -6.36 11.00
CA ASP A 88 -1.04 -6.34 12.44
C ASP A 88 0.40 -5.90 12.72
N LEU A 89 1.38 -6.39 11.94
CA LEU A 89 2.74 -5.86 11.94
C LEU A 89 2.76 -4.37 11.59
N GLY A 90 2.03 -3.95 10.55
CA GLY A 90 1.90 -2.55 10.17
C GLY A 90 1.36 -1.65 11.28
N ASN A 91 0.48 -2.17 12.13
CA ASN A 91 -0.08 -1.46 13.28
C ASN A 91 0.93 -1.26 14.42
N THR A 92 2.00 -2.07 14.49
CA THR A 92 3.10 -1.89 15.45
C THR A 92 4.17 -0.94 14.95
N LEU A 93 4.15 -0.55 13.67
CA LEU A 93 5.10 0.41 13.11
C LEU A 93 4.70 1.85 13.48
N GLU A 94 5.65 2.76 13.49
CA GLU A 94 5.39 4.18 13.69
C GLU A 94 5.33 4.97 12.36
N GLY A 95 4.80 6.18 12.42
CA GLY A 95 4.83 7.14 11.32
C GLY A 95 4.12 6.72 10.05
N TRP A 96 4.79 6.90 8.91
CA TRP A 96 4.23 6.73 7.57
C TRP A 96 3.77 5.29 7.30
N CYS A 97 4.52 4.29 7.75
CA CYS A 97 4.18 2.89 7.51
C CYS A 97 2.82 2.55 8.12
N ARG A 98 2.59 2.85 9.40
CA ARG A 98 1.27 2.66 10.03
C ARG A 98 0.16 3.35 9.26
N SER A 99 0.44 4.53 8.73
CA SER A 99 -0.53 5.29 7.96
C SER A 99 -0.86 4.61 6.63
N VAL A 100 0.12 4.03 5.91
CA VAL A 100 -0.07 3.25 4.68
C VAL A 100 -0.96 2.03 4.93
N TYR A 101 -0.72 1.30 6.01
CA TYR A 101 -1.53 0.13 6.38
C TYR A 101 -2.98 0.51 6.69
N LYS A 102 -3.19 1.55 7.49
CA LYS A 102 -4.55 2.05 7.80
C LYS A 102 -5.26 2.59 6.57
N PHE A 103 -4.55 3.37 5.76
CA PHE A 103 -5.07 3.93 4.51
C PHE A 103 -5.47 2.81 3.55
N GLY A 104 -4.63 1.79 3.37
CA GLY A 104 -4.93 0.60 2.56
C GLY A 104 -6.18 -0.14 3.02
N CYS A 105 -6.35 -0.36 4.33
CA CYS A 105 -7.57 -0.96 4.88
C CYS A 105 -8.82 -0.11 4.59
N ALA A 106 -8.75 1.20 4.75
CA ALA A 106 -9.88 2.09 4.48
C ALA A 106 -10.32 2.05 3.00
N PHE A 107 -9.38 1.91 2.06
CA PHE A 107 -9.72 1.73 0.64
C PHE A 107 -10.34 0.38 0.29
N ILE A 108 -10.13 -0.67 1.10
CA ILE A 108 -10.86 -1.95 0.92
C ILE A 108 -12.36 -1.70 1.03
N HIS A 109 -12.79 -0.90 2.00
CA HIS A 109 -14.20 -0.56 2.16
C HIS A 109 -14.73 0.28 0.99
N LEU A 110 -13.90 1.17 0.43
CA LEU A 110 -14.24 1.98 -0.74
C LEU A 110 -14.26 1.20 -2.07
N SER A 111 -13.63 0.02 -2.13
CA SER A 111 -13.51 -0.78 -3.37
C SER A 111 -14.85 -1.34 -3.88
N ASN A 112 -15.86 -1.47 -3.00
CA ASN A 112 -17.23 -1.86 -3.38
C ASN A 112 -18.08 -0.67 -3.87
N MET A 113 -17.54 0.55 -3.86
CA MET A 113 -18.31 1.77 -4.09
C MET A 113 -18.19 2.19 -5.56
N HIS A 114 -18.81 1.40 -6.45
CA HIS A 114 -18.94 1.73 -7.87
C HIS A 114 -20.01 2.81 -8.16
N ASP A 115 -20.82 3.12 -7.15
CA ASP A 115 -21.95 4.06 -7.18
C ASP A 115 -21.58 5.45 -6.62
N TYR A 116 -20.29 5.79 -6.64
CA TYR A 116 -19.76 7.02 -6.05
C TYR A 116 -20.24 8.30 -6.76
N ASN A 117 -20.83 8.17 -7.94
CA ASN A 117 -21.47 9.28 -8.64
C ASN A 117 -22.82 9.66 -8.02
N ASP A 118 -23.48 8.70 -7.35
CA ASP A 118 -24.84 8.86 -6.83
C ASP A 118 -24.89 8.90 -5.29
N ARG A 119 -23.90 8.33 -4.60
CA ARG A 119 -23.77 8.34 -3.13
C ARG A 119 -22.34 8.63 -2.71
N ASP A 120 -22.14 9.49 -1.71
CA ASP A 120 -20.80 9.80 -1.19
C ASP A 120 -20.18 8.59 -0.46
N PRO A 121 -19.11 7.99 -1.00
CA PRO A 121 -18.38 6.91 -0.34
C PRO A 121 -17.96 7.17 1.10
N LEU A 122 -17.65 8.42 1.46
CA LEU A 122 -17.22 8.74 2.84
C LEU A 122 -18.36 8.66 3.85
N SER A 123 -19.62 8.68 3.41
CA SER A 123 -20.79 8.48 4.29
C SER A 123 -21.06 7.01 4.61
N LEU A 124 -20.39 6.09 3.91
CA LEU A 124 -20.60 4.64 4.02
C LEU A 124 -19.56 3.94 4.90
N ILE A 125 -18.57 4.68 5.39
CA ILE A 125 -17.52 4.21 6.32
C ILE A 125 -17.73 4.84 7.70
N SER A 126 -17.03 4.31 8.71
CA SER A 126 -17.08 4.88 10.07
C SER A 126 -16.48 6.29 10.12
N ASN A 127 -16.90 7.08 11.12
CA ASN A 127 -16.34 8.41 11.33
C ASN A 127 -14.84 8.35 11.61
N GLU A 128 -14.40 7.32 12.34
CA GLU A 128 -13.00 7.07 12.64
C GLU A 128 -12.17 6.87 11.36
N GLU A 129 -12.62 6.00 10.46
CA GLU A 129 -11.94 5.75 9.17
C GLU A 129 -11.92 7.00 8.30
N ARG A 130 -13.04 7.74 8.25
CA ARG A 130 -13.15 9.00 7.51
C ARG A 130 -12.14 10.03 8.01
N GLU A 131 -12.06 10.23 9.33
CA GLU A 131 -11.12 11.16 9.94
C GLU A 131 -9.67 10.73 9.72
N GLU A 132 -9.37 9.43 9.73
CA GLU A 132 -8.03 8.93 9.42
C GLU A 132 -7.62 9.21 7.97
N ILE A 133 -8.50 8.96 7.00
CA ILE A 133 -8.26 9.28 5.57
C ILE A 133 -8.01 10.78 5.40
N ILE A 134 -8.89 11.63 5.93
CA ILE A 134 -8.79 13.08 5.79
C ILE A 134 -7.52 13.61 6.44
N ARG A 135 -7.21 13.16 7.66
CA ARG A 135 -5.99 13.56 8.37
C ARG A 135 -4.75 13.17 7.60
N HIS A 136 -4.72 11.98 7.01
CA HIS A 136 -3.62 11.54 6.16
C HIS A 136 -3.44 12.43 4.94
N CYS A 137 -4.52 12.67 4.18
CA CYS A 137 -4.46 13.52 2.99
C CYS A 137 -4.02 14.95 3.35
N ARG A 138 -4.46 15.51 4.49
CA ARG A 138 -4.00 16.81 4.99
C ARG A 138 -2.52 16.81 5.35
N ALA A 139 -2.08 15.84 6.15
CA ALA A 139 -0.72 15.76 6.66
C ALA A 139 0.33 15.59 5.55
N TYR A 140 0.03 14.78 4.53
CA TYR A 140 1.01 14.39 3.51
C TYR A 140 0.76 15.00 2.13
N HIS A 141 -0.44 15.50 1.86
CA HIS A 141 -0.82 15.98 0.52
C HIS A 141 -1.49 17.36 0.53
N GLY A 142 -1.65 17.99 1.69
CA GLY A 142 -2.08 19.39 1.85
C GLY A 142 -3.59 19.65 1.74
N GLY A 143 -4.42 18.62 1.81
CA GLY A 143 -5.88 18.76 1.87
C GLY A 143 -6.60 17.43 1.71
N PRO A 144 -7.94 17.41 1.63
CA PRO A 144 -8.85 18.55 1.48
C PRO A 144 -9.06 19.37 2.76
N ASN A 145 -9.28 20.69 2.62
CA ASN A 145 -9.31 21.66 3.73
C ASN A 145 -10.70 22.21 4.07
N ASN A 146 -11.74 21.79 3.35
CA ASN A 146 -13.13 22.12 3.71
C ASN A 146 -13.53 21.45 5.04
N ALA A 147 -14.52 22.03 5.70
CA ALA A 147 -15.00 21.59 7.02
C ALA A 147 -15.62 20.18 6.98
N THR A 148 -16.27 19.82 5.87
CA THR A 148 -16.93 18.53 5.69
C THR A 148 -16.49 17.90 4.34
N PRO A 149 -15.29 17.32 4.26
CA PRO A 149 -14.80 16.69 3.04
C PRO A 149 -15.70 15.56 2.56
N THR A 150 -15.99 15.55 1.27
CA THR A 150 -16.66 14.47 0.54
C THR A 150 -15.64 13.63 -0.20
N PHE A 151 -16.03 12.47 -0.72
CA PHE A 151 -15.15 11.68 -1.56
C PHE A 151 -14.64 12.44 -2.79
N SER A 152 -15.48 13.27 -3.42
CA SER A 152 -15.09 14.09 -4.56
C SER A 152 -13.92 15.02 -4.23
N ASP A 153 -13.86 15.53 -3.00
CA ASP A 153 -12.75 16.35 -2.51
C ASP A 153 -11.44 15.55 -2.37
N LEU A 154 -11.51 14.23 -2.22
CA LEU A 154 -10.34 13.35 -2.13
C LEU A 154 -9.78 12.94 -3.49
N ILE A 155 -10.60 12.94 -4.55
CA ILE A 155 -10.20 12.48 -5.90
C ILE A 155 -8.87 13.09 -6.37
N PRO A 156 -8.63 14.42 -6.25
CA PRO A 156 -7.37 15.04 -6.69
C PRO A 156 -6.14 14.57 -5.91
N TYR A 157 -6.33 13.96 -4.74
CA TYR A 157 -5.25 13.50 -3.86
C TYR A 157 -4.92 12.02 -4.05
N ILE A 158 -5.78 11.23 -4.71
CA ILE A 158 -5.54 9.80 -4.97
C ILE A 158 -4.24 9.59 -5.78
N PRO A 159 -4.00 10.31 -6.90
CA PRO A 159 -2.74 10.17 -7.62
C PRO A 159 -1.53 10.60 -6.78
N LYS A 160 -1.67 11.67 -5.98
CA LYS A 160 -0.58 12.15 -5.11
C LYS A 160 -0.19 11.10 -4.06
N ALA A 161 -1.18 10.44 -3.46
CA ALA A 161 -0.97 9.34 -2.55
C ALA A 161 -0.27 8.17 -3.25
N PHE A 162 -0.73 7.80 -4.45
CA PHE A 162 -0.08 6.76 -5.24
C PHE A 162 1.41 7.05 -5.49
N PHE A 163 1.76 8.23 -5.98
CA PHE A 163 3.16 8.56 -6.27
C PHE A 163 4.02 8.57 -5.02
N LYS A 164 3.46 8.99 -3.87
CA LYS A 164 4.17 8.96 -2.60
C LYS A 164 4.41 7.53 -2.12
N VAL A 165 3.42 6.65 -2.26
CA VAL A 165 3.55 5.21 -1.94
C VAL A 165 4.59 4.55 -2.85
N SER A 166 4.53 4.80 -4.15
CA SER A 166 5.49 4.26 -5.13
C SER A 166 6.92 4.73 -4.86
N ALA A 167 7.12 6.02 -4.55
CA ALA A 167 8.45 6.53 -4.16
C ALA A 167 8.99 5.85 -2.90
N ASN A 168 8.15 5.66 -1.88
CA ASN A 168 8.58 4.99 -0.66
C ASN A 168 8.81 3.49 -0.89
N LEU A 169 8.02 2.84 -1.75
CA LEU A 169 8.24 1.46 -2.17
C LEU A 169 9.62 1.25 -2.77
N ASP A 170 10.07 2.17 -3.64
CA ASP A 170 11.41 2.09 -4.23
C ASP A 170 12.50 2.23 -3.16
N CYS A 171 12.36 3.16 -2.21
CA CYS A 171 13.28 3.26 -1.07
C CYS A 171 13.32 1.97 -0.22
N TYR A 172 12.17 1.36 0.05
CA TYR A 172 12.13 0.09 0.80
C TYR A 172 12.78 -1.05 0.02
N LEU A 173 12.66 -1.08 -1.31
CA LEU A 173 13.35 -2.05 -2.15
C LEU A 173 14.86 -1.85 -2.13
N GLU A 174 15.34 -0.61 -2.20
CA GLU A 174 16.78 -0.32 -2.07
C GLU A 174 17.32 -0.77 -0.71
N SER A 175 16.57 -0.54 0.37
CA SER A 175 16.90 -1.06 1.71
C SER A 175 16.96 -2.58 1.74
N LEU A 176 15.98 -3.25 1.12
CA LEU A 176 15.95 -4.71 1.03
C LEU A 176 17.16 -5.25 0.25
N GLU A 177 17.55 -4.57 -0.84
CA GLU A 177 18.72 -4.90 -1.66
C GLU A 177 20.05 -4.70 -0.94
N ARG A 178 20.14 -3.73 -0.02
CA ARG A 178 21.30 -3.54 0.88
C ARG A 178 21.36 -4.55 2.03
N GLY A 179 20.27 -5.28 2.28
CA GLY A 179 20.15 -6.18 3.42
C GLY A 179 19.79 -5.47 4.72
N ASP A 180 19.24 -4.25 4.66
CA ASP A 180 18.83 -3.49 5.84
C ASP A 180 17.65 -4.21 6.55
N ASN A 181 17.52 -4.00 7.86
CA ASN A 181 16.34 -4.39 8.64
C ASN A 181 15.39 -3.20 8.80
N LEU A 182 14.12 -3.45 9.09
CA LEU A 182 13.08 -2.42 9.17
C LEU A 182 13.41 -1.26 10.12
N ASP A 183 14.10 -1.53 11.22
CA ASP A 183 14.53 -0.53 12.22
C ASP A 183 15.49 0.52 11.66
N HIS A 184 16.12 0.25 10.51
CA HIS A 184 17.04 1.17 9.83
C HIS A 184 16.35 2.00 8.73
N VAL A 185 15.04 1.80 8.50
CA VAL A 185 14.30 2.37 7.37
C VAL A 185 13.12 3.24 7.79
N LEU A 186 12.68 3.13 9.05
CA LEU A 186 11.62 3.95 9.66
C LEU A 186 12.20 5.16 10.40
#